data_AF-A0A1R3IRZ5-F1
#
_entry.id   AF-A0A1R3IRZ5-F1
#
_cell.length_a   1.000
_cell.length_b   1.000
_cell.length_c   1.000
_cell.angle_alpha   90.00
_cell.angle_beta   90.00
_cell.angle_gamma   90.00
#
_symmetry.space_group_name_H-M   'P 1'
#
loop_
_entity.id
_entity.type
_entity.pdbx_description
1 polymer ?
#
loop_
_entity_poly.entity_id
_entity_poly.type
_entity_poly.pdbx_seq_one_letter_code
_entity_poly.pdbx_strand_id
1 'polypeptide(L)'
;MDSLLTGGLAEDVMHVYSTNGVSVDESVDVTRFPFACANSDHLVGLAKGTEGMIGLSRAQIALPTQLSFKLNIAHLSKLLITTPLIINPVSTAPISSQGDHSDEYFINVKSIKVGGKFVSNFNPSSLSISKKGVGRTKISTITPYTVLHSAIYKALVKEFVTKAKALKAKQVKSVAPFGACFDPKTIRNSKTGLAVPDIDLVLHSSRVVIWRIYGHNSMVKVKRNVMCLGFVDGGCFNANNFHCYRRPSNGGQPP
;
A
#
# COMPACT_ATOMS: atom_id res chain seq x y z
N MET A 1 8.76 8.70 25.56
CA MET A 1 8.08 9.80 24.83
C MET A 1 8.82 9.93 23.51
N ASP A 2 8.31 9.29 22.47
CA ASP A 2 9.01 9.20 21.19
C ASP A 2 8.92 10.51 20.41
N SER A 3 10.08 11.02 20.02
CA SER A 3 10.35 12.35 19.45
C SER A 3 9.98 12.45 17.97
N LEU A 4 8.73 12.22 17.59
CA LEU A 4 8.26 12.50 16.22
C LEU A 4 8.21 14.00 15.86
N LEU A 5 8.60 14.90 16.77
CA LEU A 5 8.36 16.35 16.69
C LEU A 5 9.59 17.24 16.91
N THR A 6 10.81 16.71 16.87
CA THR A 6 12.00 17.58 16.92
C THR A 6 12.29 18.11 15.52
N GLY A 7 11.46 19.04 15.07
CA GLY A 7 11.52 19.60 13.72
C GLY A 7 10.71 20.91 13.62
N GLY A 8 11.36 22.00 13.20
CA GLY A 8 10.68 23.26 12.90
C GLY A 8 10.00 23.24 11.53
N LEU A 9 9.06 24.16 11.31
CA LEU A 9 8.57 24.47 9.95
C LEU A 9 9.53 25.49 9.30
N ALA A 10 9.81 25.28 8.02
CA ALA A 10 10.63 26.17 7.20
C ALA A 10 9.97 26.43 5.86
N GLU A 11 10.37 27.49 5.18
CA GLU A 11 9.99 27.79 3.79
C GLU A 11 11.27 27.89 2.96
N ASP A 12 11.27 27.33 1.76
CA ASP A 12 12.37 27.50 0.79
C ASP A 12 11.84 27.46 -0.64
N VAL A 13 12.72 27.57 -1.64
CA VAL A 13 12.39 27.43 -3.06
C VAL A 13 12.42 25.95 -3.46
N MET A 14 11.34 25.49 -4.08
CA MET A 14 11.29 24.17 -4.71
C MET A 14 11.33 24.32 -6.22
N HIS A 15 12.33 23.72 -6.86
CA HIS A 15 12.42 23.64 -8.30
C HIS A 15 11.65 22.42 -8.82
N VAL A 16 10.72 22.63 -9.75
CA VAL A 16 9.97 21.58 -10.44
C VAL A 16 10.02 21.79 -11.94
N TYR A 17 9.65 20.77 -12.72
CA TYR A 17 9.58 20.87 -14.17
C TYR A 17 8.12 20.78 -14.63
N SER A 18 7.72 21.67 -15.52
CA SER A 18 6.44 21.59 -16.23
C SER A 18 6.50 20.54 -17.34
N THR A 19 5.34 20.03 -17.74
CA THR A 19 5.21 19.06 -18.83
C THR A 19 3.88 19.25 -19.55
N ASN A 20 3.88 19.03 -20.86
CA ASN A 20 2.68 18.93 -21.68
C ASN A 20 2.07 17.51 -21.69
N GLY A 21 2.62 16.58 -20.90
CA GLY A 21 2.23 15.16 -20.86
C GLY A 21 2.99 14.25 -21.83
N VAL A 22 3.84 14.82 -22.71
CA VAL A 22 4.68 14.08 -23.67
C VAL A 22 6.16 14.32 -23.38
N SER A 23 6.54 15.57 -23.12
CA SER A 23 7.91 15.97 -22.79
C SER A 23 7.96 16.91 -21.60
N VAL A 24 9.14 17.00 -20.99
CA VAL A 24 9.46 18.09 -20.06
C VAL A 24 9.57 19.37 -20.87
N ASP A 25 9.05 20.46 -20.32
CA ASP A 25 8.97 21.75 -20.99
C ASP A 25 9.94 22.74 -20.33
N GLU A 26 9.53 23.37 -19.21
CA GLU A 26 10.32 24.42 -18.55
C GLU A 26 10.50 24.14 -17.06
N SER A 27 11.58 24.68 -16.47
CA SER A 27 11.76 24.69 -15.01
C SER A 27 10.94 25.80 -14.38
N VAL A 28 10.23 25.49 -13.30
CA VAL A 28 9.37 26.39 -12.55
C VAL A 28 9.82 26.43 -11.09
N ASP A 29 9.99 27.64 -10.57
CA ASP A 29 10.38 27.87 -9.18
C ASP A 29 9.14 28.12 -8.31
N VAL A 30 8.91 27.21 -7.38
CA VAL A 30 7.83 27.31 -6.39
C VAL A 30 8.41 27.94 -5.14
N THR A 31 8.34 29.27 -5.07
CA THR A 31 8.89 30.04 -3.95
C THR A 31 8.06 29.87 -2.68
N ARG A 32 8.73 30.02 -1.53
CA ARG A 32 8.11 29.94 -0.19
C ARG A 32 7.31 28.66 0.01
N PHE A 33 7.90 27.53 -0.36
CA PHE A 33 7.31 26.21 -0.22
C PHE A 33 7.50 25.73 1.23
N PRO A 34 6.44 25.65 2.06
CA PRO A 34 6.59 25.17 3.43
C PRO A 34 6.88 23.67 3.50
N PHE A 35 7.81 23.31 4.37
CA PHE A 35 8.14 21.92 4.72
C PHE A 35 8.56 21.82 6.18
N ALA A 36 8.63 20.59 6.70
CA ALA A 36 9.10 20.33 8.06
C ALA A 36 10.57 19.90 8.02
N CYS A 37 11.39 20.51 8.86
CA CYS A 37 12.75 20.05 9.13
C CYS A 37 12.70 18.82 10.04
N ALA A 38 13.67 17.93 9.93
CA ALA A 38 13.78 16.74 10.78
C ALA A 38 15.26 16.45 11.11
N ASN A 39 15.50 15.89 12.29
CA ASN A 39 16.83 15.39 12.66
C ASN A 39 17.24 14.18 11.81
N SER A 40 18.55 13.99 11.64
CA SER A 40 19.14 12.86 10.88
C SER A 40 18.73 11.48 11.40
N ASP A 41 18.36 11.38 12.68
CA ASP A 41 17.87 10.14 13.29
C ASP A 41 16.58 9.62 12.63
N HIS A 42 15.83 10.50 11.96
CA HIS A 42 14.63 10.13 11.19
C HIS A 42 14.94 9.53 9.81
N LEU A 43 16.21 9.51 9.38
CA LEU A 43 16.62 8.90 8.11
C LEU A 43 16.88 7.39 8.24
N VAL A 44 16.87 6.85 9.46
CA VAL A 44 17.08 5.43 9.71
C VAL A 44 16.00 4.60 9.00
N GLY A 45 16.43 3.69 8.14
CA GLY A 45 15.55 2.81 7.34
C GLY A 45 15.14 3.39 5.98
N LEU A 46 15.51 4.63 5.65
CA LEU A 46 15.36 5.17 4.30
C LEU A 46 16.48 4.68 3.36
N ALA A 47 16.25 4.85 2.06
CA ALA A 47 17.26 4.54 1.06
C ALA A 47 18.55 5.35 1.27
N LYS A 48 19.71 4.74 1.03
CA LYS A 48 21.01 5.40 1.18
C LYS A 48 21.10 6.65 0.28
N GLY A 49 21.52 7.77 0.87
CA GLY A 49 21.65 9.06 0.18
C GLY A 49 20.39 9.92 0.18
N THR A 50 19.31 9.46 0.83
CA THR A 50 18.08 10.24 1.01
C THR A 50 18.18 11.14 2.24
N GLU A 51 17.77 12.40 2.09
CA GLU A 51 17.77 13.42 3.16
C GLU A 51 16.38 13.69 3.75
N GLY A 52 15.34 12.96 3.32
CA GLY A 52 13.99 13.14 3.85
C GLY A 52 12.91 12.38 3.09
N MET A 53 11.65 12.80 3.27
CA MET A 53 10.48 12.20 2.64
C MET A 53 9.58 13.26 2.04
N ILE A 54 8.96 12.92 0.90
CA ILE A 54 7.94 13.75 0.28
C ILE A 54 6.56 13.17 0.62
N GLY A 55 5.76 13.94 1.34
CA GLY A 55 4.38 13.59 1.66
C GLY A 55 3.46 13.76 0.44
N LEU A 56 2.81 12.68 0.02
CA LEU A 56 1.87 12.67 -1.11
C LEU A 56 0.40 12.56 -0.67
N SER A 57 0.10 12.73 0.61
CA SER A 57 -1.26 12.59 1.15
C SER A 57 -2.17 13.78 0.77
N ARG A 58 -3.37 13.82 1.36
CA ARG A 58 -4.32 14.95 1.23
C ARG A 58 -4.09 16.07 2.26
N ALA A 59 -3.02 15.99 3.05
CA ALA A 59 -2.71 17.01 4.04
C ALA A 59 -2.42 18.36 3.36
N GLN A 60 -2.71 19.47 4.04
CA GLN A 60 -2.58 20.81 3.46
C GLN A 60 -1.14 21.14 3.02
N ILE A 61 -0.15 20.66 3.77
CA ILE A 61 1.28 20.82 3.46
C ILE A 61 1.86 19.64 2.65
N ALA A 62 1.04 18.72 2.15
CA ALA A 62 1.52 17.67 1.25
C ALA A 62 1.81 18.23 -0.14
N LEU A 63 2.81 17.66 -0.82
CA LEU A 63 3.28 18.15 -2.11
C LEU A 63 2.15 18.34 -3.15
N PRO A 64 1.21 17.38 -3.35
CA PRO A 64 0.15 17.56 -4.33
C PRO A 64 -0.80 18.73 -4.02
N THR A 65 -1.07 18.99 -2.73
CA THR A 65 -1.96 20.07 -2.30
C THR A 65 -1.28 21.42 -2.45
N GLN A 66 -0.02 21.52 -2.05
CA GLN A 66 0.76 22.74 -2.17
C GLN A 66 1.00 23.15 -3.63
N LEU A 67 1.38 22.22 -4.50
CA LEU A 67 1.58 22.50 -5.92
C LEU A 67 0.27 22.89 -6.61
N SER A 68 -0.82 22.18 -6.33
CA SER A 68 -2.15 22.52 -6.85
C SER A 68 -2.55 23.94 -6.50
N PHE A 69 -2.32 24.36 -5.26
CA PHE A 69 -2.62 25.71 -4.79
C PHE A 69 -1.69 26.77 -5.39
N LYS A 70 -0.37 26.58 -5.32
CA LYS A 70 0.62 27.59 -5.74
C LYS A 70 0.70 27.78 -7.25
N LEU A 71 0.51 26.71 -8.03
CA LEU A 71 0.57 26.76 -9.50
C LEU A 71 -0.82 26.84 -10.15
N ASN A 72 -1.89 26.86 -9.35
CA ASN A 72 -3.28 26.85 -9.83
C ASN A 72 -3.57 25.71 -10.82
N ILE A 73 -3.10 24.50 -10.49
CA ILE A 73 -3.29 23.28 -11.30
C ILE A 73 -4.26 22.31 -10.62
N ALA A 74 -4.86 21.41 -11.41
CA ALA A 74 -5.85 20.46 -10.90
C ALA A 74 -5.25 19.42 -9.93
N HIS A 75 -5.91 19.22 -8.79
CA HIS A 75 -5.55 18.15 -7.85
C HIS A 75 -6.07 16.78 -8.34
N LEU A 76 -5.24 16.03 -9.06
CA LEU A 76 -5.63 14.79 -9.75
C LEU A 76 -6.34 13.75 -8.88
N SER A 77 -6.04 13.67 -7.57
CA SER A 77 -6.72 12.73 -6.67
C SER A 77 -8.24 12.96 -6.58
N LYS A 78 -8.73 14.15 -6.96
CA LYS A 78 -10.15 14.51 -6.98
C LYS A 78 -10.84 14.13 -8.30
N LEU A 79 -10.08 13.70 -9.31
CA LEU A 79 -10.57 13.45 -10.68
C LEU A 79 -10.66 11.96 -11.03
N LEU A 80 -10.38 11.06 -10.09
CA LEU A 80 -10.39 9.61 -10.34
C LEU A 80 -11.82 9.05 -10.45
N ILE A 81 -12.20 8.63 -11.66
CA ILE A 81 -13.55 8.12 -11.96
C ILE A 81 -13.65 6.60 -11.75
N THR A 82 -12.68 5.83 -12.27
CA THR A 82 -12.74 4.36 -12.24
C THR A 82 -12.50 3.79 -10.86
N THR A 83 -11.57 4.39 -10.11
CA THR A 83 -11.21 3.99 -8.74
C THR A 83 -11.37 5.20 -7.83
N PRO A 84 -12.61 5.59 -7.46
CA PRO A 84 -12.84 6.73 -6.61
C PRO A 84 -12.13 6.54 -5.26
N LEU A 85 -11.39 7.56 -4.86
CA LEU A 85 -10.77 7.59 -3.54
C LEU A 85 -11.84 7.98 -2.51
N ILE A 86 -11.82 7.29 -1.37
CA ILE A 86 -12.74 7.54 -0.26
C ILE A 86 -11.99 8.20 0.91
N ILE A 87 -12.74 8.91 1.75
CA ILE A 87 -12.21 9.52 2.98
C ILE A 87 -12.49 8.57 4.16
N ASN A 88 -11.49 8.39 5.03
CA ASN A 88 -11.71 7.74 6.32
C ASN A 88 -12.22 8.78 7.33
N PRO A 89 -13.40 8.59 7.96
CA PRO A 89 -13.93 9.52 8.93
C PRO A 89 -13.14 9.55 10.23
N VAL A 90 -12.17 8.66 10.39
CA VAL A 90 -11.29 8.60 11.55
C VAL A 90 -9.86 8.67 11.06
N SER A 91 -9.08 9.58 11.62
CA SER A 91 -7.66 9.69 11.34
C SER A 91 -6.92 8.44 11.82
N THR A 92 -5.92 8.07 11.03
CA THR A 92 -5.01 6.94 11.27
C THR A 92 -3.60 7.44 11.57
N ALA A 93 -3.43 8.76 11.66
CA ALA A 93 -2.16 9.39 11.98
C ALA A 93 -1.80 9.16 13.46
N PRO A 94 -0.51 9.11 13.81
CA PRO A 94 -0.06 9.02 15.21
C PRO A 94 -0.55 10.19 16.06
N ILE A 95 -0.75 11.35 15.44
CA ILE A 95 -1.22 12.59 16.07
C ILE A 95 -2.47 13.03 15.32
N SER A 96 -3.60 13.05 16.01
CA SER A 96 -4.89 13.48 15.47
C SER A 96 -5.82 13.91 16.60
N SER A 97 -6.73 14.83 16.29
CA SER A 97 -7.82 15.23 17.18
C SER A 97 -9.03 14.34 16.98
N GLN A 98 -9.90 14.28 18.00
CA GLN A 98 -11.17 13.56 17.88
C GLN A 98 -12.03 14.20 16.79
N GLY A 99 -12.46 13.38 15.83
CA GLY A 99 -13.24 13.84 14.67
C GLY A 99 -12.42 14.13 13.43
N ASP A 100 -11.08 14.11 13.51
CA ASP A 100 -10.22 14.29 12.34
C ASP A 100 -10.44 13.16 11.34
N HIS A 101 -10.53 13.54 10.07
CA HIS A 101 -10.52 12.62 8.95
C HIS A 101 -9.07 12.19 8.65
N SER A 102 -8.88 11.00 8.06
CA SER A 102 -7.55 10.60 7.60
C SER A 102 -7.17 11.35 6.32
N ASP A 103 -5.92 11.79 6.23
CA ASP A 103 -5.34 12.34 5.00
C ASP A 103 -4.86 11.27 4.01
N GLU A 104 -4.84 9.99 4.44
CA GLU A 104 -4.38 8.88 3.61
C GLU A 104 -5.39 8.50 2.52
N TYR A 105 -4.92 7.84 1.47
CA TYR A 105 -5.75 7.40 0.37
C TYR A 105 -6.33 6.01 0.60
N PHE A 106 -7.65 5.92 0.49
CA PHE A 106 -8.39 4.68 0.65
C PHE A 106 -9.22 4.39 -0.60
N ILE A 107 -9.42 3.11 -0.87
CA ILE A 107 -10.32 2.61 -1.91
C ILE A 107 -11.36 1.67 -1.30
N ASN A 108 -12.54 1.62 -1.91
CA ASN A 108 -13.65 0.81 -1.43
C ASN A 108 -13.66 -0.59 -2.06
N VAL A 109 -12.90 -1.52 -1.48
CA VAL A 109 -12.88 -2.94 -1.88
C VAL A 109 -14.06 -3.66 -1.23
N LYS A 110 -14.90 -4.33 -2.01
CA LYS A 110 -16.03 -5.14 -1.52
C LYS A 110 -15.66 -6.60 -1.31
N SER A 111 -14.85 -7.15 -2.20
CA SER A 111 -14.51 -8.56 -2.20
C SER A 111 -13.22 -8.80 -2.97
N ILE A 112 -12.64 -9.98 -2.75
CA ILE A 112 -11.41 -10.41 -3.40
C ILE A 112 -11.70 -11.71 -4.13
N LYS A 113 -11.19 -11.86 -5.36
CA LYS A 113 -11.18 -13.14 -6.08
C LYS A 113 -9.77 -13.61 -6.33
N VAL A 114 -9.59 -14.92 -6.38
CA VAL A 114 -8.35 -15.58 -6.76
C VAL A 114 -8.65 -16.62 -7.83
N GLY A 115 -8.04 -16.46 -9.01
CA GLY A 115 -8.33 -17.31 -10.18
C GLY A 115 -9.82 -17.40 -10.50
N GLY A 116 -10.50 -16.23 -10.47
CA GLY A 116 -11.94 -16.09 -10.74
C GLY A 116 -12.89 -16.49 -9.60
N LYS A 117 -12.41 -17.14 -8.53
CA LYS A 117 -13.25 -17.57 -7.40
C LYS A 117 -13.18 -16.57 -6.25
N PHE A 118 -14.32 -16.19 -5.69
CA PHE A 118 -14.37 -15.36 -4.49
C PHE A 118 -13.67 -16.02 -3.31
N VAL A 119 -12.81 -15.26 -2.63
CA VAL A 119 -12.18 -15.69 -1.38
C VAL A 119 -13.26 -15.70 -0.30
N SER A 120 -13.51 -16.88 0.27
CA SER A 120 -14.41 -17.08 1.39
C SER A 120 -13.63 -17.37 2.68
N ASN A 121 -14.31 -17.36 3.83
CA ASN A 121 -13.73 -17.59 5.18
C ASN A 121 -13.07 -16.38 5.85
N PHE A 122 -13.57 -15.18 5.58
CA PHE A 122 -13.37 -14.01 6.43
C PHE A 122 -14.66 -13.17 6.45
N ASN A 123 -14.86 -12.33 7.46
CA ASN A 123 -16.03 -11.46 7.52
C ASN A 123 -15.93 -10.37 6.43
N PRO A 124 -16.81 -10.32 5.41
CA PRO A 124 -16.74 -9.32 4.35
C PRO A 124 -16.81 -7.88 4.88
N SER A 125 -17.47 -7.67 6.03
CA SER A 125 -17.53 -6.37 6.71
C SER A 125 -16.16 -5.83 7.12
N SER A 126 -15.12 -6.67 7.19
CA SER A 126 -13.74 -6.23 7.43
C SER A 126 -13.12 -5.46 6.26
N LEU A 127 -13.65 -5.62 5.04
CA LEU A 127 -13.27 -4.83 3.87
C LEU A 127 -14.11 -3.54 3.73
N SER A 128 -15.33 -3.57 4.28
CA SER A 128 -16.29 -2.48 4.20
C SER A 128 -15.99 -1.32 5.17
N ILE A 129 -16.50 -0.15 4.81
CA ILE A 129 -16.43 1.08 5.60
C ILE A 129 -17.29 0.95 6.86
N SER A 130 -16.68 0.88 8.04
CA SER A 130 -17.40 1.13 9.30
C SER A 130 -17.40 2.62 9.66
N LYS A 131 -18.46 3.09 10.34
CA LYS A 131 -18.52 4.44 10.91
C LYS A 131 -17.41 4.71 11.93
N LYS A 132 -16.82 3.64 12.50
CA LYS A 132 -15.73 3.71 13.50
C LYS A 132 -14.34 3.78 12.89
N GLY A 133 -14.22 3.90 11.56
CA GLY A 133 -12.93 3.98 10.87
C GLY A 133 -12.12 2.67 10.82
N VAL A 134 -12.67 1.58 11.37
CA VAL A 134 -12.09 0.24 11.38
C VAL A 134 -12.50 -0.51 10.11
N GLY A 135 -11.56 -1.20 9.47
CA GLY A 135 -11.75 -1.88 8.19
C GLY A 135 -11.63 -0.91 7.02
N ARG A 136 -10.79 -1.24 6.02
CA ARG A 136 -10.56 -0.48 4.78
C ARG A 136 -9.39 -1.04 3.96
N THR A 137 -9.27 -0.60 2.71
CA THR A 137 -8.06 -0.80 1.89
C THR A 137 -7.35 0.53 1.66
N LYS A 138 -6.17 0.68 2.25
CA LYS A 138 -5.28 1.85 2.11
C LYS A 138 -4.27 1.63 0.99
N ILE A 139 -3.94 2.69 0.26
CA ILE A 139 -2.80 2.72 -0.66
C ILE A 139 -1.60 3.33 0.08
N SER A 140 -0.45 2.66 0.01
CA SER A 140 0.76 3.06 0.73
C SER A 140 1.99 2.79 -0.12
N THR A 141 2.92 3.74 -0.15
CA THR A 141 4.22 3.65 -0.85
C THR A 141 5.37 3.31 0.10
N ILE A 142 5.16 3.39 1.41
CA ILE A 142 6.17 3.08 2.44
C ILE A 142 6.12 1.62 2.90
N THR A 143 5.12 0.86 2.44
CA THR A 143 4.97 -0.57 2.72
C THR A 143 5.24 -1.36 1.44
N PRO A 144 6.34 -2.12 1.34
CA PRO A 144 6.80 -2.70 0.07
C PRO A 144 5.90 -3.83 -0.47
N TYR A 145 5.13 -4.48 0.40
CA TYR A 145 4.22 -5.57 0.06
C TYR A 145 2.83 -5.32 0.62
N THR A 146 1.82 -5.94 0.01
CA THR A 146 0.45 -5.82 0.48
C THR A 146 0.30 -6.52 1.84
N VAL A 147 -0.02 -5.74 2.86
CA VAL A 147 -0.28 -6.23 4.22
C VAL A 147 -1.77 -6.51 4.38
N LEU A 148 -2.11 -7.72 4.84
CA LEU A 148 -3.50 -8.12 5.06
C LEU A 148 -3.74 -8.50 6.52
N HIS A 149 -4.91 -8.13 7.05
CA HIS A 149 -5.39 -8.66 8.32
C HIS A 149 -5.38 -10.20 8.29
N SER A 150 -4.96 -10.85 9.38
CA SER A 150 -4.68 -12.30 9.40
C SER A 150 -5.80 -13.18 8.85
N ALA A 151 -7.07 -12.83 9.11
CA ALA A 151 -8.21 -13.58 8.59
C ALA A 151 -8.28 -13.53 7.05
N ILE A 152 -8.07 -12.36 6.46
CA ILE A 152 -8.07 -12.14 5.01
C ILE A 152 -6.83 -12.80 4.40
N TYR A 153 -5.67 -12.61 5.02
CA TYR A 153 -4.40 -13.22 4.61
C TYR A 153 -4.50 -14.74 4.50
N LYS A 154 -4.94 -15.42 5.57
CA LYS A 154 -5.08 -16.88 5.60
C LYS A 154 -6.04 -17.39 4.54
N ALA A 155 -7.18 -16.71 4.36
CA ALA A 155 -8.16 -17.08 3.35
C ALA A 155 -7.60 -16.92 1.92
N LEU A 156 -6.94 -15.79 1.64
CA LEU A 156 -6.35 -15.50 0.33
C LEU A 156 -5.22 -16.47 -0.02
N VAL A 157 -4.26 -16.68 0.89
CA VAL A 157 -3.12 -17.58 0.67
C VAL A 157 -3.60 -19.01 0.43
N LYS A 158 -4.59 -19.47 1.20
CA LYS A 158 -5.17 -20.82 1.03
C LYS A 158 -5.79 -21.00 -0.36
N GLU A 159 -6.60 -20.05 -0.81
CA GLU A 159 -7.22 -20.12 -2.15
C GLU A 159 -6.16 -20.02 -3.25
N PHE A 160 -5.18 -19.12 -3.10
CA PHE A 160 -4.09 -18.94 -4.06
C PHE A 160 -3.25 -20.20 -4.23
N VAL A 161 -2.81 -20.82 -3.12
CA VAL A 161 -2.05 -22.08 -3.17
C VAL A 161 -2.86 -23.19 -3.83
N THR A 162 -4.16 -23.27 -3.55
CA THR A 162 -5.05 -24.28 -4.14
C THR A 162 -5.13 -24.11 -5.66
N LYS A 163 -5.36 -22.88 -6.14
CA LYS A 163 -5.43 -22.56 -7.56
C LYS A 163 -4.08 -22.70 -8.26
N ALA A 164 -2.99 -22.33 -7.61
CA ALA A 164 -1.64 -22.48 -8.16
C ALA A 164 -1.26 -23.96 -8.35
N LYS A 165 -1.62 -24.83 -7.41
CA LYS A 165 -1.42 -26.29 -7.54
C LYS A 165 -2.21 -26.87 -8.71
N ALA A 166 -3.44 -26.40 -8.95
CA ALA A 166 -4.22 -26.79 -10.13
C ALA A 166 -3.56 -26.38 -11.46
N LEU A 167 -2.74 -25.32 -11.43
CA LEU A 167 -1.89 -24.89 -12.55
C LEU A 167 -0.52 -25.58 -12.58
N LYS A 168 -0.33 -26.66 -11.82
CA LYS A 168 0.93 -27.43 -11.72
C LYS A 168 2.11 -26.65 -11.15
N ALA A 169 1.87 -25.53 -10.45
CA ALA A 169 2.93 -24.81 -9.74
C ALA A 169 3.41 -25.61 -8.53
N LYS A 170 4.71 -25.95 -8.50
CA LYS A 170 5.32 -26.69 -7.40
C LYS A 170 5.59 -25.76 -6.22
N GLN A 171 4.88 -25.98 -5.12
CA GLN A 171 5.12 -25.27 -3.86
C GLN A 171 6.47 -25.68 -3.26
N VAL A 172 7.20 -24.72 -2.70
CA VAL A 172 8.47 -24.93 -1.98
C VAL A 172 8.37 -24.36 -0.56
N LYS A 173 9.41 -24.57 0.26
CA LYS A 173 9.47 -23.99 1.61
C LYS A 173 9.30 -22.48 1.54
N SER A 174 8.38 -21.95 2.35
CA SER A 174 8.13 -20.52 2.46
C SER A 174 9.36 -19.80 2.99
N VAL A 175 9.59 -18.58 2.51
CA VAL A 175 10.70 -17.72 2.92
C VAL A 175 10.09 -16.48 3.56
N ALA A 176 10.43 -16.22 4.82
CA ALA A 176 9.95 -15.04 5.53
C ALA A 176 10.27 -13.75 4.75
N PRO A 177 9.35 -12.77 4.72
CA PRO A 177 8.07 -12.70 5.44
C PRO A 177 6.89 -13.39 4.74
N PHE A 178 7.10 -14.09 3.62
CA PHE A 178 6.04 -14.65 2.79
C PHE A 178 5.56 -16.02 3.27
N GLY A 179 4.25 -16.27 3.21
CA GLY A 179 3.65 -17.54 3.61
C GLY A 179 3.53 -18.60 2.51
N ALA A 180 3.69 -18.24 1.24
CA ALA A 180 3.59 -19.18 0.12
C ALA A 180 4.63 -18.88 -0.95
N CYS A 181 5.44 -19.89 -1.28
CA CYS A 181 6.49 -19.79 -2.30
C CYS A 181 6.45 -21.00 -3.23
N PHE A 182 6.93 -20.80 -4.46
CA PHE A 182 6.87 -21.77 -5.55
C PHE A 182 8.19 -21.80 -6.32
N ASP A 183 8.46 -22.94 -6.97
CA ASP A 183 9.57 -23.10 -7.91
C ASP A 183 9.16 -22.48 -9.26
N PRO A 184 9.78 -21.36 -9.69
CA PRO A 184 9.44 -20.70 -10.94
C PRO A 184 9.64 -21.59 -12.16
N LYS A 185 10.52 -22.61 -12.11
CA LYS A 185 10.76 -23.50 -13.27
C LYS A 185 9.55 -24.36 -13.62
N THR A 186 8.62 -24.52 -12.68
CA THR A 186 7.38 -25.28 -12.87
C THR A 186 6.22 -24.43 -13.37
N ILE A 187 6.41 -23.11 -13.47
CA ILE A 187 5.38 -22.15 -13.84
C ILE A 187 5.75 -21.53 -15.18
N ARG A 188 4.81 -21.53 -16.13
CA ARG A 188 5.03 -20.92 -17.44
C ARG A 188 5.12 -19.40 -17.32
N ASN A 189 6.00 -18.78 -18.11
CA ASN A 189 6.00 -17.32 -18.29
C ASN A 189 4.85 -16.87 -19.20
N SER A 190 4.34 -15.66 -18.97
CA SER A 190 3.31 -15.03 -19.79
C SER A 190 3.62 -13.54 -19.99
N LYS A 191 2.83 -12.86 -20.83
CA LYS A 191 2.96 -11.40 -21.04
C LYS A 191 2.78 -10.59 -19.76
N THR A 192 2.05 -11.11 -18.77
CA THR A 192 1.75 -10.44 -17.49
C THR A 192 2.55 -11.02 -16.31
N GLY A 193 3.68 -11.68 -16.60
CA GLY A 193 4.53 -12.34 -15.61
C GLY A 193 4.29 -13.84 -15.51
N LEU A 194 4.63 -14.45 -14.38
CA LEU A 194 4.40 -15.88 -14.16
C LEU A 194 2.90 -16.20 -14.24
N ALA A 195 2.57 -17.30 -14.91
CA ALA A 195 1.20 -17.80 -15.06
C ALA A 195 0.67 -18.41 -13.76
N VAL A 196 0.48 -17.56 -12.75
CA VAL A 196 -0.14 -17.86 -11.45
C VAL A 196 -1.60 -17.38 -11.45
N PRO A 197 -2.41 -17.74 -10.44
CA PRO A 197 -3.77 -17.24 -10.35
C PRO A 197 -3.80 -15.70 -10.23
N ASP A 198 -4.57 -15.05 -11.09
CA ASP A 198 -4.85 -13.61 -10.96
C ASP A 198 -5.59 -13.32 -9.64
N ILE A 199 -5.31 -12.17 -9.05
CA ILE A 199 -6.00 -11.68 -7.86
C ILE A 199 -6.80 -10.44 -8.25
N ASP A 200 -8.11 -10.46 -8.03
CA ASP A 200 -9.01 -9.37 -8.37
C ASP A 200 -9.54 -8.70 -7.10
N LEU A 201 -9.31 -7.39 -6.95
CA LEU A 201 -10.01 -6.56 -5.98
C LEU A 201 -11.26 -6.00 -6.63
N VAL A 202 -12.43 -6.43 -6.17
CA VAL A 202 -13.73 -5.95 -6.68
C VAL A 202 -14.10 -4.69 -5.94
N LEU A 203 -14.20 -3.57 -6.66
CA LEU A 203 -14.44 -2.26 -6.09
C LEU A 203 -15.95 -1.92 -6.04
N HIS A 204 -16.34 -1.05 -5.12
CA HIS A 204 -17.67 -0.44 -5.09
C HIS A 204 -17.74 0.64 -6.19
N SER A 205 -18.47 0.39 -7.27
CA SER A 205 -18.83 1.41 -8.27
C SER A 205 -20.22 1.11 -8.85
N SER A 206 -20.82 2.10 -9.53
CA SER A 206 -22.10 1.97 -10.27
C SER A 206 -22.01 0.94 -11.40
N ARG A 207 -20.79 0.62 -11.84
CA ARG A 207 -20.46 -0.52 -12.70
C ARG A 207 -19.46 -1.42 -11.96
N VAL A 208 -19.42 -2.71 -12.26
CA VAL A 208 -18.44 -3.61 -11.62
C VAL A 208 -17.03 -3.23 -12.09
N VAL A 209 -16.28 -2.52 -11.24
CA VAL A 209 -14.88 -2.18 -11.47
C VAL A 209 -14.00 -3.20 -10.76
N ILE A 210 -13.00 -3.72 -11.47
CA ILE A 210 -12.05 -4.71 -10.96
C ILE A 210 -10.64 -4.14 -11.07
N TRP A 211 -9.91 -4.12 -9.97
CA TRP A 211 -8.46 -3.95 -9.99
C TRP A 211 -7.82 -5.34 -10.01
N ARG A 212 -7.28 -5.74 -11.17
CA ARG A 212 -6.61 -7.02 -11.36
C ARG A 212 -5.12 -6.92 -11.07
N ILE A 213 -4.60 -7.89 -10.32
CA ILE A 213 -3.20 -8.03 -9.94
C ILE A 213 -2.67 -9.30 -10.61
N TYR A 214 -1.78 -9.12 -11.59
CA TYR A 214 -1.17 -10.20 -12.35
C TYR A 214 0.12 -10.71 -11.70
N GLY A 215 0.68 -11.80 -12.25
CA GLY A 215 1.92 -12.42 -11.78
C GLY A 215 3.11 -11.48 -11.62
N HIS A 216 3.26 -10.45 -12.48
CA HIS A 216 4.32 -9.45 -12.35
C HIS A 216 4.22 -8.58 -11.09
N ASN A 217 3.04 -8.43 -10.51
CA ASN A 217 2.80 -7.66 -9.28
C ASN A 217 2.64 -8.59 -8.07
N SER A 218 2.05 -9.77 -8.26
CA SER A 218 1.73 -10.68 -7.16
C SER A 218 2.91 -11.58 -6.77
N MET A 219 3.91 -11.79 -7.64
CA MET A 219 5.02 -12.72 -7.38
C MET A 219 6.35 -11.99 -7.19
N VAL A 220 7.01 -12.25 -6.07
CA VAL A 220 8.28 -11.66 -5.65
C VAL A 220 9.41 -12.66 -5.82
N LYS A 221 10.48 -12.27 -6.51
CA LYS A 221 11.70 -13.08 -6.60
C LYS A 221 12.52 -12.94 -5.33
N VAL A 222 12.54 -13.99 -4.50
CA VAL A 222 13.27 -13.98 -3.23
C VAL A 222 14.65 -14.63 -3.37
N LYS A 223 14.76 -15.67 -4.20
CA LYS A 223 16.03 -16.33 -4.55
C LYS A 223 15.99 -16.79 -6.01
N ARG A 224 17.12 -17.24 -6.56
CA ARG A 224 17.25 -17.69 -7.96
C ARG A 224 16.14 -18.69 -8.38
N ASN A 225 15.77 -19.62 -7.50
CA ASN A 225 14.77 -20.67 -7.77
C ASN A 225 13.56 -20.59 -6.81
N VAL A 226 13.24 -19.41 -6.26
CA VAL A 226 12.11 -19.25 -5.32
C VAL A 226 11.38 -17.95 -5.62
N MET A 227 10.12 -18.07 -6.02
CA MET A 227 9.18 -16.95 -6.17
C MET A 227 8.08 -17.06 -5.12
N CYS A 228 7.81 -15.98 -4.39
CA CYS A 228 6.83 -15.97 -3.31
C CYS A 228 5.66 -15.06 -3.63
N LEU A 229 4.48 -15.39 -3.12
CA LEU A 229 3.31 -14.51 -3.18
C LEU A 229 3.57 -13.26 -2.32
N GLY A 230 3.54 -12.08 -2.93
CA GLY A 230 3.85 -10.77 -2.35
C GLY A 230 2.78 -10.18 -1.43
N PHE A 231 2.16 -11.03 -0.61
CA PHE A 231 1.22 -10.64 0.42
C PHE A 231 1.76 -11.12 1.77
N VAL A 232 1.60 -10.30 2.81
CA VAL A 232 2.15 -10.58 4.15
C VAL A 232 1.06 -10.49 5.22
N ASP A 233 1.19 -11.31 6.27
CA ASP A 233 0.28 -11.30 7.42
C ASP A 233 0.57 -10.09 8.30
N GLY A 234 -0.40 -9.17 8.39
CA GLY A 234 -0.32 -7.97 9.22
C GLY A 234 -0.77 -8.19 10.67
N GLY A 235 -1.19 -9.40 11.04
CA GLY A 235 -1.72 -9.68 12.37
C GLY A 235 -3.19 -9.30 12.55
N CYS A 236 -3.61 -9.24 13.82
CA CYS A 236 -4.96 -8.89 14.23
C CYS A 236 -5.00 -7.45 14.79
N PHE A 237 -6.03 -6.67 14.42
CA PHE A 237 -6.27 -5.34 15.00
C PHE A 237 -7.30 -5.50 16.13
N ASN A 238 -6.85 -5.47 17.39
CA ASN A 238 -7.75 -5.41 18.54
C ASN A 238 -7.61 -4.02 19.18
N ALA A 239 -8.66 -3.19 19.04
CA ALA A 239 -8.70 -1.84 19.62
C ALA A 239 -8.60 -1.80 21.16
N ASN A 240 -8.76 -2.96 21.82
CA ASN A 240 -8.82 -3.06 23.28
C ASN A 240 -7.74 -3.96 23.92
N ASN A 241 -6.77 -4.50 23.16
CA ASN A 241 -5.73 -5.36 23.76
C ASN A 241 -4.48 -5.50 22.86
N PHE A 242 -3.33 -5.09 23.37
CA PHE A 242 -1.99 -5.14 22.74
C PHE A 242 -1.41 -6.57 22.56
N HIS A 243 -2.25 -7.62 22.50
CA HIS A 243 -1.79 -9.01 22.42
C HIS A 243 -1.69 -9.61 21.01
N CYS A 244 -1.66 -8.78 19.97
CA CYS A 244 -1.35 -9.23 18.60
C CYS A 244 -0.06 -8.59 18.06
N TYR A 245 1.04 -8.78 18.78
CA TYR A 245 2.39 -8.75 18.23
C TYR A 245 3.23 -9.81 18.96
N ARG A 246 3.10 -11.09 18.60
CA ARG A 246 4.20 -12.01 18.86
C ARG A 246 5.23 -11.76 17.76
N ARG A 247 6.19 -10.87 18.05
CA ARG A 247 7.50 -10.93 17.38
C ARG A 247 7.93 -12.41 17.40
N PRO A 248 8.36 -12.99 16.28
CA PRO A 248 9.11 -14.23 16.34
C PRO A 248 10.27 -14.01 17.32
N SER A 249 10.50 -14.95 18.21
CA SER A 249 11.54 -14.92 19.25
C SER A 249 12.98 -14.77 18.71
N ASN A 250 13.16 -14.67 17.40
CA ASN A 250 14.44 -14.54 16.76
C ASN A 250 14.50 -13.16 16.12
N GLY A 251 15.26 -12.26 16.74
CA GLY A 251 15.52 -10.88 16.33
C GLY A 251 16.26 -10.74 15.00
N GLY A 252 15.71 -11.28 13.92
CA GLY A 252 16.13 -10.97 12.56
C GLY A 252 15.55 -9.64 12.14
N GLN A 253 16.40 -8.63 11.98
CA GLN A 253 16.08 -7.41 11.21
C GLN A 253 15.49 -7.79 9.85
N PRO A 254 14.42 -7.11 9.38
CA PRO A 254 14.07 -7.17 7.97
C PRO A 254 15.19 -6.52 7.13
N PRO A 255 15.49 -7.06 5.93
CA PRO A 255 16.44 -6.44 5.00
C PRO A 255 15.94 -5.09 4.47
#